data_AF-A0A936IHH9-F1
#
_entry.id   AF-A0A936IHH9-F1
#
_cell.length_a   1.000
_cell.length_b   1.000
_cell.length_c   1.000
_cell.angle_alpha   90.00
_cell.angle_beta   90.00
_cell.angle_gamma   90.00
#
_symmetry.space_group_name_H-M   'P 1'
#
loop_
_entity.id
_entity.type
_entity.pdbx_description
1 polymer ?
#
loop_
_entity_poly.entity_id
_entity_poly.type
_entity_poly.pdbx_seq_one_letter_code
_entity_poly.pdbx_strand_id
1 'polypeptide(L)'
;MGFLLLLWLNVCGCFLLADPPELGKVKWLRDLEEAQQRSIQTNKAIFILFQEVPGCMTCKNYGSNVLSHPLVVEAIETYFVPLCIYNNKSGKDASSLAKFGEPAWNNPVIRIVDHQFQDVVKRLSGNYSVFGITSQINAFLIKKGIVIPEYLRLLEEEAKANETGKETIYMQMYCFWSGEKLYAKLKGIVSTNAGYMQGNEVVEIEYDPRMIHPDEIIRYGKKHQIADKIYLKTQQKISEQILISEATIFKPDAQNKYYLYHTDYKYIPMMPIQATRSNSLLSEKQFVDHLFSPRQLCWLGESKQRDSKQNKNLISTNILKAWYP
;
A
#
# COMPACT_ATOMS: atom_id res chain seq x y z
N MET A 1 35.22 12.42 63.05
CA MET A 1 34.54 11.16 62.68
C MET A 1 33.36 11.52 61.79
N GLY A 2 33.59 11.58 60.47
CA GLY A 2 32.57 11.98 59.50
C GLY A 2 32.74 11.13 58.25
N PHE A 3 31.80 10.22 58.03
CA PHE A 3 31.74 9.37 56.84
C PHE A 3 30.75 10.00 55.86
N LEU A 4 31.25 10.41 54.69
CA LEU A 4 30.43 10.73 53.53
C LEU A 4 29.92 9.43 52.90
N LEU A 5 28.61 9.26 52.85
CA LEU A 5 27.95 8.20 52.06
C LEU A 5 27.74 8.72 50.63
N LEU A 6 28.50 8.18 49.68
CA LEU A 6 28.26 8.37 48.25
C LEU A 6 27.23 7.34 47.77
N LEU A 7 26.00 7.77 47.52
CA LEU A 7 24.98 6.99 46.81
C LEU A 7 25.33 6.96 45.31
N TRP A 8 25.73 5.79 44.83
CA TRP A 8 25.80 5.50 43.39
C TRP A 8 24.39 5.10 42.89
N LEU A 9 23.75 6.01 42.18
CA LEU A 9 22.56 5.73 41.38
C LEU A 9 22.97 4.96 40.12
N ASN A 10 22.77 3.64 40.12
CA ASN A 10 22.82 2.82 38.91
C ASN A 10 21.61 3.16 38.04
N VAL A 11 21.80 4.05 37.07
CA VAL A 11 20.84 4.24 35.97
C VAL A 11 21.06 3.10 34.97
N CYS A 12 20.27 2.05 35.11
CA CYS A 12 20.18 0.99 34.11
C CYS A 12 19.42 1.55 32.90
N GLY A 13 20.15 2.16 31.96
CA GLY A 13 19.61 2.62 30.69
C GLY A 13 19.27 1.42 29.80
N CYS A 14 18.00 1.03 29.79
CA CYS A 14 17.45 0.17 28.74
C CYS A 14 17.42 1.01 27.45
N PHE A 15 18.50 0.97 26.68
CA PHE A 15 18.48 1.45 25.30
C PHE A 15 17.52 0.56 24.51
N LEU A 16 16.32 1.07 24.21
CA LEU A 16 15.47 0.52 23.16
C LEU A 16 16.26 0.63 21.86
N LEU A 17 16.93 -0.45 21.47
CA LEU A 17 17.57 -0.56 20.16
C LEU A 17 16.46 -0.42 19.11
N ALA A 18 16.62 0.53 18.20
CA ALA A 18 15.72 0.67 17.06
C ALA A 18 15.72 -0.63 16.24
N ASP A 19 14.54 -1.03 15.76
CA ASP A 19 14.43 -2.22 14.92
C ASP A 19 15.32 -2.07 13.68
N PRO A 20 16.00 -3.15 13.24
CA PRO A 20 16.82 -3.11 12.04
C PRO A 20 16.00 -2.67 10.83
N PRO A 21 16.52 -1.76 9.97
CA PRO A 21 15.76 -1.21 8.84
C PRO A 21 15.32 -2.29 7.85
N GLU A 22 16.04 -3.41 7.78
CA GLU A 22 15.72 -4.60 7.01
C GLU A 22 14.34 -5.20 7.35
N LEU A 23 13.86 -5.03 8.58
CA LEU A 23 12.62 -5.64 9.05
C LEU A 23 11.37 -4.80 8.79
N GLY A 24 11.55 -3.54 8.38
CA GLY A 24 10.44 -2.62 8.15
C GLY A 24 9.66 -2.32 9.43
N LYS A 25 8.32 -2.35 9.34
CA LYS A 25 7.40 -1.99 10.44
C LYS A 25 6.53 -3.16 10.92
N VAL A 26 6.75 -4.37 10.39
CA VAL A 26 6.08 -5.58 10.87
C VAL A 26 6.66 -5.99 12.22
N LYS A 27 5.80 -6.38 13.16
CA LYS A 27 6.20 -6.91 14.47
C LYS A 27 6.59 -8.37 14.35
N TRP A 28 7.89 -8.63 14.17
CA TRP A 28 8.44 -9.96 13.99
C TRP A 28 8.72 -10.69 15.30
N LEU A 29 8.33 -11.95 15.37
CA LEU A 29 8.93 -12.90 16.29
C LEU A 29 10.32 -13.30 15.79
N ARG A 30 11.11 -13.87 16.70
CA ARG A 30 12.49 -14.33 16.44
C ARG A 30 12.71 -15.78 16.83
N ASP A 31 11.70 -16.46 17.35
CA ASP A 31 11.77 -17.86 17.76
C ASP A 31 10.71 -18.70 17.01
N LEU A 32 11.19 -19.77 16.37
CA LEU A 32 10.37 -20.64 15.53
C LEU A 32 9.37 -21.47 16.33
N GLU A 33 9.74 -21.91 17.54
CA GLU A 33 8.86 -22.68 18.42
C GLU A 33 7.76 -21.78 18.97
N GLU A 34 8.11 -20.56 19.38
CA GLU A 34 7.13 -19.56 19.80
C GLU A 34 6.13 -19.25 18.68
N ALA A 35 6.61 -19.05 17.46
CA ALA A 35 5.74 -18.80 16.30
C ALA A 35 4.79 -19.99 16.04
N GLN A 36 5.26 -21.23 16.21
CA GLN A 36 4.45 -22.43 16.09
C GLN A 36 3.35 -22.48 17.16
N GLN A 37 3.70 -22.21 18.42
CA GLN A 37 2.72 -22.20 19.51
C GLN A 37 1.65 -21.14 19.27
N ARG A 38 2.04 -19.93 18.86
CA ARG A 38 1.09 -18.86 18.52
C ARG A 38 0.24 -19.22 17.30
N SER A 39 0.81 -19.91 16.31
CA SER A 39 0.09 -20.38 15.12
C SER A 39 -1.03 -21.36 15.51
N ILE A 40 -0.74 -22.31 16.39
CA ILE A 40 -1.72 -23.25 16.95
C ILE A 40 -2.81 -22.50 17.74
N GLN A 41 -2.41 -21.62 18.65
CA GLN A 41 -3.33 -20.89 19.54
C GLN A 41 -4.28 -19.96 18.78
N THR A 42 -3.79 -19.31 17.72
CA THR A 42 -4.56 -18.33 16.95
C THR A 42 -5.20 -18.90 15.68
N ASN A 43 -4.90 -20.17 15.36
CA ASN A 43 -5.27 -20.81 14.09
C ASN A 43 -4.84 -20.00 12.86
N LYS A 44 -3.70 -19.30 12.95
CA LYS A 44 -3.11 -18.53 11.84
C LYS A 44 -1.93 -19.26 11.26
N ALA A 45 -1.71 -19.13 9.96
CA ALA A 45 -0.47 -19.57 9.32
C ALA A 45 0.72 -18.69 9.77
N ILE A 46 1.93 -19.20 9.64
CA ILE A 46 3.16 -18.48 9.95
C ILE A 46 3.67 -17.82 8.66
N PHE A 47 3.85 -16.51 8.70
CA PHE A 47 4.50 -15.75 7.64
C PHE A 47 5.96 -15.58 8.02
N ILE A 48 6.85 -16.32 7.35
CA ILE A 48 8.27 -16.40 7.66
C ILE A 48 9.07 -15.54 6.69
N LEU A 49 9.81 -14.57 7.22
CA LEU A 49 10.84 -13.81 6.51
C LEU A 49 12.22 -14.41 6.81
N PHE A 50 12.89 -14.95 5.80
CA PHE A 50 14.32 -15.24 5.86
C PHE A 50 15.09 -14.08 5.26
N GLN A 51 15.93 -13.41 6.06
CA GLN A 51 16.64 -12.22 5.60
C GLN A 51 17.95 -11.97 6.35
N GLU A 52 18.90 -11.33 5.67
CA GLU A 52 20.16 -10.91 6.26
C GLU A 52 19.94 -9.72 7.19
N VAL A 53 20.44 -9.80 8.43
CA VAL A 53 20.42 -8.67 9.37
C VAL A 53 21.76 -8.57 10.13
N PRO A 54 22.53 -7.48 9.96
CA PRO A 54 22.35 -6.44 8.95
C PRO A 54 22.49 -7.02 7.53
N GLY A 55 21.80 -6.44 6.56
CA GLY A 55 21.75 -6.91 5.18
C GLY A 55 22.20 -5.86 4.17
N CYS A 56 22.28 -6.27 2.91
CA CYS A 56 22.62 -5.39 1.79
C CYS A 56 21.50 -4.37 1.46
N MET A 57 21.73 -3.52 0.46
CA MET A 57 20.75 -2.52 0.01
C MET A 57 19.39 -3.14 -0.36
N THR A 58 19.38 -4.33 -0.97
CA THR A 58 18.15 -5.06 -1.28
C THR A 58 17.33 -5.35 -0.02
N CYS A 59 17.98 -5.83 1.05
CA CYS A 59 17.32 -6.13 2.34
C CYS A 59 16.76 -4.85 2.97
N LYS A 60 17.54 -3.77 2.99
CA LYS A 60 17.12 -2.48 3.54
C LYS A 60 15.96 -1.87 2.75
N ASN A 61 16.01 -1.91 1.42
CA ASN A 61 14.95 -1.42 0.54
C ASN A 61 13.67 -2.25 0.65
N TYR A 62 13.79 -3.57 0.82
CA TYR A 62 12.63 -4.42 1.06
C TYR A 62 11.97 -4.08 2.40
N GLY A 63 12.77 -3.89 3.45
CA GLY A 63 12.32 -3.39 4.75
C GLY A 63 11.62 -2.03 4.66
N SER A 64 12.27 -1.03 4.08
CA SER A 64 11.79 0.36 4.06
C SER A 64 10.64 0.65 3.09
N ASN A 65 10.58 -0.05 1.96
CA ASN A 65 9.59 0.22 0.91
C ASN A 65 8.43 -0.77 0.88
N VAL A 66 8.66 -2.02 1.32
CA VAL A 66 7.66 -3.10 1.22
C VAL A 66 7.15 -3.49 2.60
N LEU A 67 8.03 -3.94 3.49
CA LEU A 67 7.68 -4.35 4.86
C LEU A 67 7.35 -3.17 5.79
N SER A 68 7.41 -1.94 5.27
CA SER A 68 6.91 -0.74 5.94
C SER A 68 5.59 -0.24 5.34
N HIS A 69 5.14 -0.75 4.18
CA HIS A 69 3.87 -0.32 3.59
C HIS A 69 2.71 -0.62 4.55
N PRO A 70 1.93 0.38 5.00
CA PRO A 70 1.03 0.19 6.15
C PRO A 70 -0.02 -0.90 5.95
N LEU A 71 -0.57 -0.99 4.73
CA LEU A 71 -1.56 -2.01 4.39
C LEU A 71 -0.95 -3.42 4.27
N VAL A 72 0.34 -3.53 3.91
CA VAL A 72 1.06 -4.81 3.90
C VAL A 72 1.34 -5.26 5.33
N VAL A 73 1.83 -4.34 6.16
CA VAL A 73 2.09 -4.58 7.59
C VAL A 73 0.82 -5.07 8.28
N GLU A 74 -0.28 -4.36 8.08
CA GLU A 74 -1.57 -4.75 8.65
C GLU A 74 -2.04 -6.11 8.16
N ALA A 75 -1.91 -6.40 6.86
CA ALA A 75 -2.30 -7.71 6.32
C ALA A 75 -1.47 -8.85 6.94
N ILE A 76 -0.16 -8.66 7.06
CA ILE A 76 0.73 -9.65 7.68
C ILE A 76 0.31 -9.91 9.14
N GLU A 77 0.12 -8.86 9.93
CA GLU A 77 -0.21 -8.97 11.35
C GLU A 77 -1.67 -9.44 11.61
N THR A 78 -2.57 -9.18 10.66
CA THR A 78 -3.97 -9.61 10.75
C THR A 78 -4.12 -11.08 10.44
N TYR A 79 -3.51 -11.57 9.36
CA TYR A 79 -3.77 -12.92 8.85
C TYR A 79 -2.75 -13.97 9.30
N PHE A 80 -1.59 -13.55 9.82
CA PHE A 80 -0.49 -14.46 10.09
C PHE A 80 0.14 -14.26 11.46
N VAL A 81 0.97 -15.22 11.85
CA VAL A 81 2.02 -15.06 12.86
C VAL A 81 3.30 -14.62 12.15
N PRO A 82 3.77 -13.36 12.31
CA PRO A 82 4.98 -12.90 11.63
C PRO A 82 6.23 -13.42 12.36
N LEU A 83 7.07 -14.15 11.64
CA LEU A 83 8.35 -14.66 12.13
C LEU A 83 9.47 -14.20 11.20
N CYS A 84 10.53 -13.63 11.76
CA CYS A 84 11.76 -13.41 11.02
C CYS A 84 12.78 -14.45 11.46
N ILE A 85 13.57 -14.97 10.51
CA ILE A 85 14.76 -15.79 10.70
C ILE A 85 15.93 -15.08 10.02
N TYR A 86 17.01 -14.85 10.75
CA TYR A 86 18.18 -14.19 10.18
C TYR A 86 19.01 -15.20 9.41
N ASN A 87 19.07 -15.08 8.09
CA ASN A 87 19.71 -16.08 7.25
C ASN A 87 21.27 -16.01 7.24
N ASN A 88 21.85 -15.12 8.05
CA ASN A 88 23.29 -14.90 8.17
C ASN A 88 23.80 -15.08 9.63
N LYS A 89 23.01 -15.71 10.50
CA LYS A 89 23.37 -15.99 11.89
C LYS A 89 23.41 -17.49 12.17
N SER A 90 24.31 -17.87 13.07
CA SER A 90 24.43 -19.24 13.59
C SER A 90 23.38 -19.53 14.67
N GLY A 91 23.41 -20.73 15.24
CA GLY A 91 22.49 -21.12 16.33
C GLY A 91 21.07 -21.39 15.83
N LYS A 92 20.06 -20.91 16.57
CA LYS A 92 18.64 -21.17 16.30
C LYS A 92 18.20 -20.76 14.88
N ASP A 93 18.77 -19.67 14.37
CA ASP A 93 18.49 -19.20 13.00
C ASP A 93 18.99 -20.22 11.95
N ALA A 94 20.22 -20.70 12.09
CA ALA A 94 20.80 -21.72 11.20
C ALA A 94 20.05 -23.05 11.29
N SER A 95 19.61 -23.46 12.48
CA SER A 95 18.75 -24.65 12.65
C SER A 95 17.41 -24.47 11.93
N SER A 96 16.83 -23.26 11.96
CA SER A 96 15.60 -22.94 11.25
C SER A 96 15.81 -22.99 9.73
N LEU A 97 16.88 -22.39 9.20
CA LEU A 97 17.24 -22.47 7.78
C LEU A 97 17.34 -23.93 7.31
N ALA A 98 18.06 -24.78 8.05
CA ALA A 98 18.23 -26.18 7.73
C ALA A 98 16.88 -26.92 7.67
N LYS A 99 15.95 -26.61 8.59
CA LYS A 99 14.61 -27.20 8.60
C LYS A 99 13.79 -26.88 7.35
N PHE A 100 13.93 -25.67 6.80
CA PHE A 100 13.20 -25.26 5.59
C PHE A 100 13.99 -25.48 4.29
N GLY A 101 15.25 -25.93 4.39
CA GLY A 101 16.16 -26.03 3.25
C GLY A 101 16.48 -24.67 2.61
N GLU A 102 16.45 -23.59 3.40
CA GLU A 102 16.78 -22.26 2.92
C GLU A 102 18.30 -22.03 2.97
N PRO A 103 18.91 -21.45 1.92
CA PRO A 103 20.34 -21.15 1.94
C PRO A 103 20.64 -19.97 2.87
N ALA A 104 21.84 -19.96 3.42
CA ALA A 104 22.37 -18.82 4.17
C ALA A 104 22.89 -17.73 3.21
N TRP A 105 23.00 -16.49 3.69
CA TRP A 105 23.58 -15.36 2.94
C TRP A 105 22.95 -15.14 1.55
N ASN A 106 21.61 -15.14 1.50
CA ASN A 106 20.86 -14.88 0.28
C ASN A 106 19.94 -13.66 0.43
N ASN A 107 19.43 -13.21 -0.72
CA ASN A 107 18.39 -12.19 -0.75
C ASN A 107 17.13 -12.64 0.01
N PRO A 108 16.23 -11.70 0.38
CA PRO A 108 15.05 -12.00 1.17
C PRO A 108 14.18 -13.12 0.59
N VAL A 109 13.62 -13.96 1.46
CA VAL A 109 12.69 -15.02 1.06
C VAL A 109 11.49 -15.01 1.99
N ILE A 110 10.29 -15.14 1.42
CA ILE A 110 9.07 -15.36 2.19
C ILE A 110 8.58 -16.79 2.01
N ARG A 111 8.20 -17.41 3.13
CA ARG A 111 7.36 -18.61 3.16
C ARG A 111 6.11 -18.36 3.98
N ILE A 112 5.00 -18.96 3.56
CA ILE A 112 3.76 -19.00 4.32
C ILE A 112 3.46 -20.45 4.59
N VAL A 113 3.59 -20.85 5.86
CA VAL A 113 3.50 -22.24 6.29
C VAL A 113 2.39 -22.43 7.31
N ASP A 114 1.85 -23.64 7.40
CA ASP A 114 0.96 -24.01 8.50
C ASP A 114 1.74 -24.28 9.80
N HIS A 115 1.03 -24.71 10.84
CA HIS A 115 1.64 -25.01 12.13
C HIS A 115 2.49 -26.30 12.13
N GLN A 116 2.44 -27.10 11.06
CA GLN A 116 3.33 -28.22 10.79
C GLN A 116 4.54 -27.81 9.94
N PHE A 117 4.69 -26.52 9.67
CA PHE A 117 5.73 -25.96 8.82
C PHE A 117 5.66 -26.44 7.36
N GLN A 118 4.49 -26.86 6.88
CA GLN A 118 4.27 -27.18 5.48
C GLN A 118 3.86 -25.93 4.71
N ASP A 119 4.44 -25.72 3.53
CA ASP A 119 4.13 -24.58 2.68
C ASP A 119 2.65 -24.61 2.25
N VAL A 120 1.92 -23.56 2.64
CA VAL A 120 0.55 -23.35 2.19
C VAL A 120 0.57 -22.81 0.77
N VAL A 121 1.45 -21.89 0.45
CA VAL A 121 1.59 -21.32 -0.89
C VAL A 121 3.06 -21.37 -1.33
N LYS A 122 3.32 -21.20 -2.62
CA LYS A 122 4.68 -21.32 -3.17
C LYS A 122 5.62 -20.33 -2.49
N ARG A 123 6.84 -20.77 -2.19
CA ARG A 123 7.94 -19.92 -1.74
C ARG A 123 8.10 -18.68 -2.63
N LEU A 124 8.15 -17.50 -2.03
CA LEU A 124 8.35 -16.23 -2.75
C LEU A 124 9.82 -15.81 -2.63
N SER A 125 10.49 -15.71 -3.77
CA SER A 125 11.87 -15.24 -3.89
C SER A 125 12.07 -14.52 -5.21
N GLY A 126 12.99 -13.55 -5.27
CA GLY A 126 13.28 -12.81 -6.49
C GLY A 126 12.25 -11.73 -6.85
N ASN A 127 11.15 -11.63 -6.10
CA ASN A 127 10.20 -10.52 -6.18
C ASN A 127 10.12 -9.81 -4.83
N TYR A 128 10.69 -8.60 -4.77
CA TYR A 128 10.78 -7.76 -3.58
C TYR A 128 9.89 -6.53 -3.71
N SER A 129 8.70 -6.67 -4.30
CA SER A 129 7.75 -5.59 -4.50
C SER A 129 6.53 -5.73 -3.56
N VAL A 130 5.80 -4.62 -3.40
CA VAL A 130 4.49 -4.63 -2.71
C VAL A 130 3.51 -5.56 -3.42
N PHE A 131 3.55 -5.63 -4.75
CA PHE A 131 2.72 -6.55 -5.53
C PHE A 131 3.08 -8.01 -5.25
N GLY A 132 4.37 -8.35 -5.18
CA GLY A 132 4.84 -9.70 -4.87
C GLY A 132 4.30 -10.22 -3.53
N ILE A 133 4.45 -9.45 -2.45
CA ILE A 133 3.92 -9.84 -1.13
C ILE A 133 2.39 -9.87 -1.15
N THR A 134 1.74 -8.85 -1.70
CA THR A 134 0.27 -8.76 -1.67
C THR A 134 -0.37 -9.91 -2.45
N SER A 135 0.18 -10.26 -3.62
CA SER A 135 -0.23 -11.42 -4.42
C SER A 135 -0.08 -12.72 -3.63
N GLN A 136 1.01 -12.86 -2.88
CA GLN A 136 1.29 -14.03 -2.06
C GLN A 136 0.27 -14.18 -0.91
N ILE A 137 -0.07 -13.06 -0.26
CA ILE A 137 -1.11 -13.01 0.78
C ILE A 137 -2.48 -13.37 0.16
N ASN A 138 -2.85 -12.76 -0.96
CA ASN A 138 -4.13 -13.04 -1.63
C ASN A 138 -4.24 -14.49 -2.08
N ALA A 139 -3.15 -15.08 -2.62
CA ALA A 139 -3.09 -16.50 -2.95
C ALA A 139 -3.31 -17.40 -1.73
N PHE A 140 -2.75 -17.03 -0.57
CA PHE A 140 -2.99 -17.74 0.68
C PHE A 140 -4.47 -17.65 1.10
N LEU A 141 -5.05 -16.45 1.08
CA LEU A 141 -6.45 -16.25 1.45
C LEU A 141 -7.38 -17.10 0.57
N ILE A 142 -7.17 -17.10 -0.75
CA ILE A 142 -7.91 -17.95 -1.69
C ILE A 142 -7.77 -19.43 -1.33
N LYS A 143 -6.55 -19.92 -1.09
CA LYS A 143 -6.32 -21.33 -0.75
C LYS A 143 -6.98 -21.73 0.58
N LYS A 144 -7.15 -20.80 1.51
CA LYS A 144 -7.87 -21.01 2.77
C LYS A 144 -9.38 -20.76 2.69
N GLY A 145 -9.91 -20.42 1.51
CA GLY A 145 -11.33 -20.09 1.32
C GLY A 145 -11.75 -18.79 2.01
N ILE A 146 -10.80 -17.91 2.32
CA ILE A 146 -11.05 -16.60 2.92
C ILE A 146 -11.29 -15.60 1.80
N VAL A 147 -12.42 -14.88 1.87
CA VAL A 147 -12.73 -13.80 0.92
C VAL A 147 -11.67 -12.71 1.05
N ILE A 148 -11.06 -12.32 -0.07
CA ILE A 148 -10.08 -11.23 -0.10
C ILE A 148 -10.82 -9.90 0.17
N PRO A 149 -10.50 -9.18 1.27
CA PRO A 149 -11.02 -7.84 1.52
C PRO A 149 -10.74 -6.90 0.36
N GLU A 150 -11.67 -5.98 0.08
CA GLU A 150 -11.52 -5.06 -1.06
C GLU A 150 -10.25 -4.21 -0.96
N TYR A 151 -9.86 -3.74 0.23
CA TYR A 151 -8.62 -2.97 0.39
C TYR A 151 -7.36 -3.74 -0.06
N LEU A 152 -7.33 -5.08 0.09
CA LEU A 152 -6.23 -5.92 -0.40
C LEU A 152 -6.28 -6.11 -1.91
N ARG A 153 -7.48 -6.17 -2.50
CA ARG A 153 -7.63 -6.19 -3.97
C ARG A 153 -7.18 -4.88 -4.60
N LEU A 154 -7.53 -3.75 -3.98
CA LEU A 154 -7.07 -2.42 -4.40
C LEU A 154 -5.55 -2.27 -4.23
N LEU A 155 -4.97 -2.78 -3.13
CA LEU A 155 -3.52 -2.77 -2.92
C LEU A 155 -2.81 -3.58 -4.01
N GLU A 156 -3.31 -4.78 -4.33
CA GLU A 156 -2.75 -5.60 -5.41
C GLU A 156 -2.87 -4.91 -6.77
N GLU A 157 -4.03 -4.33 -7.09
CA GLU A 157 -4.28 -3.61 -8.35
C GLU A 157 -3.32 -2.43 -8.53
N GLU A 158 -3.23 -1.53 -7.54
CA GLU A 158 -2.35 -0.37 -7.62
C GLU A 158 -0.86 -0.78 -7.62
N ALA A 159 -0.47 -1.74 -6.78
CA ALA A 159 0.92 -2.21 -6.73
C ALA A 159 1.34 -2.87 -8.05
N LYS A 160 0.46 -3.65 -8.68
CA LYS A 160 0.71 -4.28 -9.98
C LYS A 160 0.86 -3.23 -11.09
N ALA A 161 0.04 -2.18 -11.06
CA ALA A 161 0.14 -1.09 -12.03
C ALA A 161 1.44 -0.29 -11.84
N ASN A 162 1.84 -0.02 -10.58
CA ASN A 162 3.11 0.64 -10.28
C ASN A 162 4.32 -0.17 -10.72
N GLU A 163 4.30 -1.50 -10.55
CA GLU A 163 5.42 -2.38 -10.94
C GLU A 163 5.61 -2.46 -12.46
N THR A 164 4.53 -2.50 -13.22
CA THR A 164 4.61 -2.68 -14.68
C THR A 164 4.53 -1.40 -15.49
N GLY A 165 4.38 -0.26 -14.82
CA GLY A 165 4.23 1.04 -15.44
C GLY A 165 2.77 1.46 -15.56
N LYS A 166 2.54 2.75 -15.29
CA LYS A 166 1.29 3.45 -15.52
C LYS A 166 1.48 4.46 -16.64
N GLU A 167 0.42 4.78 -17.33
CA GLU A 167 0.38 5.88 -18.29
C GLU A 167 -0.59 6.96 -17.80
N THR A 168 -0.41 8.18 -18.30
CA THR A 168 -1.21 9.34 -17.92
C THR A 168 -1.82 9.97 -19.16
N ILE A 169 -3.12 10.27 -19.10
CA ILE A 169 -3.81 11.13 -20.07
C ILE A 169 -4.50 12.27 -19.32
N TYR A 170 -4.45 13.47 -19.89
CA TYR A 170 -5.13 14.64 -19.33
C TYR A 170 -6.35 14.93 -20.18
N MET A 171 -7.52 14.93 -19.56
CA MET A 171 -8.79 15.17 -20.25
C MET A 171 -9.33 16.54 -19.88
N GLN A 172 -9.49 17.43 -20.85
CA GLN A 172 -10.20 18.69 -20.67
C GLN A 172 -11.70 18.48 -20.75
N MET A 173 -12.44 19.17 -19.89
CA MET A 173 -13.89 19.19 -19.89
C MET A 173 -14.42 20.46 -19.21
N TYR A 174 -15.74 20.63 -19.19
CA TYR A 174 -16.37 21.74 -18.47
C TYR A 174 -16.37 21.58 -16.94
N CYS A 175 -16.62 20.37 -16.42
CA CYS A 175 -16.67 20.09 -14.98
C CYS A 175 -15.79 18.89 -14.60
N PHE A 176 -14.57 19.16 -14.13
CA PHE A 176 -13.61 18.14 -13.73
C PHE A 176 -14.04 17.26 -12.55
N TRP A 177 -14.87 17.72 -11.62
CA TRP A 177 -15.39 16.91 -10.53
C TRP A 177 -16.34 15.84 -11.05
N SER A 178 -17.07 16.15 -12.13
CA SER A 178 -17.90 15.18 -12.84
C SER A 178 -17.04 14.17 -13.60
N GLY A 179 -15.99 14.64 -14.28
CA GLY A 179 -15.04 13.74 -14.94
C GLY A 179 -14.36 12.79 -13.96
N GLU A 180 -13.85 13.31 -12.85
CA GLU A 180 -13.10 12.56 -11.86
C GLU A 180 -13.91 11.35 -11.33
N LYS A 181 -15.16 11.58 -10.91
CA LYS A 181 -16.04 10.50 -10.44
C LYS A 181 -16.42 9.51 -11.53
N LEU A 182 -16.53 9.95 -12.79
CA LEU A 182 -17.00 9.11 -13.90
C LEU A 182 -15.87 8.24 -14.44
N TYR A 183 -14.67 8.78 -14.62
CA TYR A 183 -13.50 8.01 -15.05
C TYR A 183 -13.06 6.99 -14.01
N ALA A 184 -13.23 7.31 -12.72
CA ALA A 184 -12.94 6.39 -11.62
C ALA A 184 -13.72 5.06 -11.68
N LYS A 185 -14.78 4.96 -12.48
CA LYS A 185 -15.58 3.72 -12.67
C LYS A 185 -14.96 2.74 -13.66
N LEU A 186 -14.06 3.21 -14.52
CA LEU A 186 -13.43 2.36 -15.53
C LEU A 186 -12.41 1.43 -14.89
N LYS A 187 -12.51 0.14 -15.21
CA LYS A 187 -11.50 -0.86 -14.83
C LYS A 187 -10.17 -0.49 -15.48
N GLY A 188 -9.07 -0.58 -14.72
CA GLY A 188 -7.74 -0.19 -15.19
C GLY A 188 -7.37 1.27 -14.90
N ILE A 189 -8.30 2.12 -14.44
CA ILE A 189 -7.97 3.45 -13.94
C ILE A 189 -7.44 3.34 -12.51
N VAL A 190 -6.19 3.76 -12.29
CA VAL A 190 -5.52 3.70 -10.98
C VAL A 190 -5.81 4.96 -10.19
N SER A 191 -5.69 6.14 -10.81
CA SER A 191 -5.96 7.40 -10.16
C SER A 191 -6.59 8.40 -11.12
N THR A 192 -7.34 9.32 -10.55
CA THR A 192 -7.84 10.52 -11.24
C THR A 192 -7.41 11.73 -10.42
N ASN A 193 -7.23 12.92 -10.97
CA ASN A 193 -7.08 14.14 -10.18
C ASN A 193 -7.72 15.32 -10.93
N ALA A 194 -8.60 16.05 -10.26
CA ALA A 194 -9.12 17.32 -10.77
C ALA A 194 -8.06 18.42 -10.65
N GLY A 195 -7.94 19.25 -11.68
CA GLY A 195 -7.06 20.40 -11.69
C GLY A 195 -7.17 21.23 -12.96
N TYR A 196 -6.21 22.12 -13.14
CA TYR A 196 -6.23 23.09 -14.22
C TYR A 196 -5.01 22.94 -15.12
N MET A 197 -5.22 23.09 -16.43
CA MET A 197 -4.15 23.20 -17.42
C MET A 197 -4.53 24.29 -18.42
N GLN A 198 -3.64 25.27 -18.62
CA GLN A 198 -3.88 26.39 -19.55
C GLN A 198 -5.21 27.13 -19.30
N GLY A 199 -5.61 27.26 -18.02
CA GLY A 199 -6.86 27.93 -17.63
C GLY A 199 -8.13 27.08 -17.80
N ASN A 200 -8.03 25.84 -18.29
CA ASN A 200 -9.17 24.94 -18.44
C ASN A 200 -9.23 23.92 -17.32
N GLU A 201 -10.44 23.47 -16.99
CA GLU A 201 -10.65 22.32 -16.11
C GLU A 201 -10.22 21.03 -16.80
N VAL A 202 -9.39 20.27 -16.09
CA VAL A 202 -8.75 19.05 -16.59
C VAL A 202 -8.78 17.97 -15.52
N VAL A 203 -9.01 16.73 -15.95
CA VAL A 203 -8.77 15.54 -15.12
C VAL A 203 -7.48 14.88 -15.60
N GLU A 204 -6.50 14.78 -14.72
CA GLU A 204 -5.38 13.86 -14.88
C GLU A 204 -5.87 12.44 -14.61
N ILE A 205 -5.63 11.50 -15.52
CA ILE A 205 -6.06 10.11 -15.39
C ILE A 205 -4.83 9.22 -15.50
N GLU A 206 -4.45 8.56 -14.42
CA GLU A 206 -3.45 7.50 -14.44
C GLU A 206 -4.12 6.13 -14.60
N TYR A 207 -3.59 5.30 -15.50
CA TYR A 207 -4.17 4.01 -15.81
C TYR A 207 -3.10 2.93 -16.08
N ASP A 208 -3.51 1.68 -15.96
CA ASP A 208 -2.73 0.51 -16.34
C ASP A 208 -2.97 0.20 -17.84
N PRO A 209 -1.98 0.44 -18.72
CA PRO A 209 -2.15 0.25 -20.17
C PRO A 209 -2.34 -1.21 -20.57
N ARG A 210 -2.09 -2.18 -19.67
CA ARG A 210 -2.40 -3.60 -19.91
C ARG A 210 -3.88 -3.93 -19.71
N MET A 211 -4.61 -3.05 -19.02
CA MET A 211 -6.00 -3.26 -18.62
C MET A 211 -6.97 -2.39 -19.42
N ILE A 212 -6.54 -1.20 -19.86
CA ILE A 212 -7.38 -0.28 -20.62
C ILE A 212 -6.53 0.54 -21.61
N HIS A 213 -7.00 0.63 -22.85
CA HIS A 213 -6.38 1.45 -23.88
C HIS A 213 -6.85 2.92 -23.77
N PRO A 214 -6.01 3.94 -24.07
CA PRO A 214 -6.43 5.34 -23.99
C PRO A 214 -7.65 5.68 -24.86
N ASP A 215 -7.81 5.04 -26.02
CA ASP A 215 -9.00 5.21 -26.87
C ASP A 215 -10.30 4.78 -26.17
N GLU A 216 -10.26 3.80 -25.26
CA GLU A 216 -11.44 3.42 -24.46
C GLU A 216 -11.80 4.52 -23.46
N ILE A 217 -10.80 5.14 -22.83
CA ILE A 217 -10.98 6.27 -21.91
C ILE A 217 -11.60 7.46 -22.66
N ILE A 218 -11.08 7.77 -23.85
CA ILE A 218 -11.59 8.86 -24.69
C ILE A 218 -13.03 8.58 -25.15
N ARG A 219 -13.33 7.38 -25.64
CA ARG A 219 -14.71 6.99 -26.04
C ARG A 219 -15.68 7.10 -24.88
N TYR A 220 -15.30 6.60 -23.71
CA TYR A 220 -16.11 6.72 -22.51
C TYR A 220 -16.35 8.18 -22.15
N GLY A 221 -15.31 9.02 -22.26
CA GLY A 221 -15.40 10.45 -22.02
C GLY A 221 -16.36 11.17 -22.94
N LYS A 222 -16.24 10.94 -24.26
CA LYS A 222 -17.13 11.53 -25.26
C LYS A 222 -18.59 11.13 -25.02
N LYS A 223 -18.82 9.84 -24.74
CA LYS A 223 -20.17 9.32 -24.43
C LYS A 223 -20.82 10.05 -23.26
N HIS A 224 -20.03 10.48 -22.27
CA HIS A 224 -20.51 11.16 -21.06
C HIS A 224 -20.28 12.68 -21.09
N GLN A 225 -19.88 13.25 -22.23
CA GLN A 225 -19.64 14.70 -22.40
C GLN A 225 -18.62 15.27 -21.40
N ILE A 226 -17.56 14.50 -21.15
CA ILE A 226 -16.44 14.87 -20.26
C ILE A 226 -15.08 14.74 -20.97
N ALA A 227 -15.05 14.90 -22.29
CA ALA A 227 -13.86 14.76 -23.13
C ALA A 227 -13.90 15.71 -24.34
N ASP A 228 -13.63 16.99 -24.09
CA ASP A 228 -13.63 18.01 -25.14
C ASP A 228 -12.29 18.05 -25.88
N LYS A 229 -11.20 17.83 -25.14
CA LYS A 229 -9.82 17.90 -25.62
C LYS A 229 -8.93 17.04 -24.73
N ILE A 230 -7.85 16.50 -25.29
CA ILE A 230 -6.80 15.83 -24.50
C ILE A 230 -5.48 16.58 -24.55
N TYR A 231 -4.72 16.45 -23.46
CA TYR A 231 -3.33 16.85 -23.40
C TYR A 231 -2.42 15.64 -23.19
N LEU A 232 -1.35 15.56 -23.96
CA LEU A 232 -0.39 14.46 -23.92
C LEU A 232 1.02 14.96 -23.56
N LYS A 233 1.70 14.25 -22.67
CA LYS A 233 3.11 14.51 -22.31
C LYS A 233 4.09 13.91 -23.34
N THR A 234 3.70 12.81 -23.97
CA THR A 234 4.51 12.09 -24.96
C THR A 234 3.64 11.80 -26.19
N GLN A 235 4.26 11.49 -27.32
CA GLN A 235 3.52 11.05 -28.51
C GLN A 235 2.91 9.67 -28.27
N GLN A 236 1.66 9.66 -27.80
CA GLN A 236 0.83 8.47 -27.67
C GLN A 236 0.04 8.29 -28.97
N LYS A 237 -0.04 7.07 -29.49
CA LYS A 237 -0.87 6.79 -30.67
C LYS A 237 -2.34 6.77 -30.23
N ILE A 238 -3.06 7.83 -30.57
CA ILE A 238 -4.50 7.96 -30.34
C ILE A 238 -5.21 7.79 -31.67
N SER A 239 -6.13 6.82 -31.75
CA SER A 239 -6.95 6.61 -32.96
C SER A 239 -8.26 7.39 -32.91
N GLU A 240 -8.70 7.76 -31.71
CA GLU A 240 -9.91 8.55 -31.50
C GLU A 240 -9.80 9.97 -32.05
N GLN A 241 -10.81 10.41 -32.80
CA GLN A 241 -10.90 11.78 -33.28
C GLN A 241 -11.22 12.75 -32.12
N ILE A 242 -10.20 13.39 -31.55
CA ILE A 242 -10.34 14.36 -30.46
C ILE A 242 -9.30 15.47 -30.65
N LEU A 243 -9.57 16.67 -30.13
CA LEU A 243 -8.58 17.74 -30.14
C LEU A 243 -7.41 17.35 -29.23
N ILE A 244 -6.18 17.42 -29.75
CA ILE A 244 -4.95 17.09 -29.02
C ILE A 244 -4.10 18.34 -28.87
N SER A 245 -3.52 18.54 -27.69
CA SER A 245 -2.46 19.52 -27.48
C SER A 245 -1.36 18.97 -26.59
N GLU A 246 -0.22 19.65 -26.60
CA GLU A 246 0.89 19.34 -25.71
C GLU A 246 0.50 19.65 -24.26
N ALA A 247 0.78 18.70 -23.37
CA ALA A 247 0.56 18.88 -21.94
C ALA A 247 1.58 19.87 -21.36
N THR A 248 1.07 20.86 -20.63
CA THR A 248 1.88 21.80 -19.86
C THR A 248 1.79 21.48 -18.36
N ILE A 249 2.09 22.45 -17.51
CA ILE A 249 1.96 22.30 -16.06
C ILE A 249 0.49 22.06 -15.69
N PHE A 250 0.25 20.93 -15.02
CA PHE A 250 -1.01 20.61 -14.36
C PHE A 250 -1.00 21.18 -12.94
N LYS A 251 -2.01 22.00 -12.60
CA LYS A 251 -2.19 22.56 -11.26
C LYS A 251 -3.36 21.85 -10.56
N PRO A 252 -3.12 21.01 -9.55
CA PRO A 252 -4.19 20.32 -8.83
C PRO A 252 -5.22 21.29 -8.24
N ASP A 253 -6.48 20.87 -8.25
CA ASP A 253 -7.57 21.59 -7.58
C ASP A 253 -7.41 21.52 -6.06
N ALA A 254 -7.80 22.59 -5.36
CA ALA A 254 -7.71 22.65 -3.90
C ALA A 254 -8.70 21.69 -3.21
N GLN A 255 -9.78 21.33 -3.90
CA GLN A 255 -10.79 20.35 -3.46
C GLN A 255 -10.76 19.09 -4.35
N ASN A 256 -9.58 18.68 -4.81
CA ASN A 256 -9.39 17.41 -5.53
C ASN A 256 -10.10 16.27 -4.77
N LYS A 257 -10.74 15.35 -5.51
CA LYS A 257 -11.64 14.35 -4.93
C LYS A 257 -12.81 14.99 -4.20
N TYR A 258 -13.53 15.90 -4.87
CA TYR A 258 -14.57 16.75 -4.27
C TYR A 258 -15.54 16.02 -3.32
N TYR A 259 -16.09 14.87 -3.72
CA TYR A 259 -17.05 14.14 -2.88
C TYR A 259 -16.39 13.51 -1.66
N LEU A 260 -15.14 13.06 -1.78
CA LEU A 260 -14.34 12.58 -0.65
C LEU A 260 -13.90 13.73 0.26
N TYR A 261 -13.54 14.87 -0.32
CA TYR A 261 -13.07 16.08 0.38
C TYR A 261 -14.11 16.61 1.39
N HIS A 262 -15.40 16.43 1.10
CA HIS A 262 -16.48 16.86 1.99
C HIS A 262 -16.89 15.79 3.02
N THR A 263 -16.02 14.83 3.30
CA THR A 263 -16.24 13.78 4.32
C THR A 263 -15.05 13.65 5.28
N ASP A 264 -15.26 12.94 6.40
CA ASP A 264 -14.19 12.65 7.36
C ASP A 264 -13.12 11.71 6.81
N TYR A 265 -13.40 10.96 5.73
CA TYR A 265 -12.41 10.10 5.09
C TYR A 265 -11.22 10.92 4.53
N LYS A 266 -11.35 12.24 4.33
CA LYS A 266 -10.20 13.07 3.95
C LYS A 266 -9.06 13.07 5.00
N TYR A 267 -9.35 12.65 6.23
CA TYR A 267 -8.40 12.66 7.35
C TYR A 267 -7.67 11.33 7.55
N ILE A 268 -7.93 10.31 6.73
CA ILE A 268 -7.22 9.03 6.80
C ILE A 268 -6.17 8.93 5.69
N PRO A 269 -4.96 8.40 5.98
CA PRO A 269 -4.02 8.02 4.94
C PRO A 269 -4.64 6.98 4.01
N MET A 270 -4.48 7.13 2.70
CA MET A 270 -5.06 6.21 1.72
C MET A 270 -4.22 6.14 0.45
N MET A 271 -4.36 5.03 -0.28
CA MET A 271 -3.79 4.88 -1.62
C MET A 271 -4.56 5.73 -2.64
N PRO A 272 -3.90 6.23 -3.71
CA PRO A 272 -4.56 6.89 -4.84
C PRO A 272 -5.79 6.15 -5.38
N ILE A 273 -5.73 4.82 -5.50
CA ILE A 273 -6.85 4.02 -5.97
C ILE A 273 -8.01 4.00 -4.97
N GLN A 274 -7.73 3.94 -3.66
CA GLN A 274 -8.75 4.02 -2.62
C GLN A 274 -9.46 5.38 -2.67
N ALA A 275 -8.70 6.48 -2.80
CA ALA A 275 -9.26 7.82 -2.93
C ALA A 275 -10.15 7.93 -4.18
N THR A 276 -9.68 7.42 -5.31
CA THR A 276 -10.37 7.46 -6.60
C THR A 276 -11.69 6.70 -6.58
N ARG A 277 -11.68 5.45 -6.08
CA ARG A 277 -12.90 4.65 -5.95
C ARG A 277 -13.86 5.26 -4.93
N SER A 278 -13.35 5.72 -3.78
CA SER A 278 -14.17 6.34 -2.74
C SER A 278 -14.87 7.60 -3.24
N ASN A 279 -14.17 8.49 -3.95
CA ASN A 279 -14.76 9.71 -4.50
C ASN A 279 -15.91 9.40 -5.48
N SER A 280 -15.74 8.36 -6.31
CA SER A 280 -16.80 7.90 -7.23
C SER A 280 -18.03 7.39 -6.48
N LEU A 281 -17.84 6.46 -5.53
CA LEU A 281 -18.93 5.86 -4.75
C LEU A 281 -19.67 6.90 -3.89
N LEU A 282 -18.94 7.80 -3.24
CA LEU A 282 -19.53 8.88 -2.42
C LEU A 282 -20.36 9.85 -3.26
N SER A 283 -20.00 10.07 -4.53
CA SER A 283 -20.80 10.88 -5.45
C SER A 283 -22.18 10.29 -5.73
N GLU A 284 -22.33 8.98 -5.53
CA GLU A 284 -23.57 8.22 -5.66
C GLU A 284 -24.19 7.88 -4.30
N LYS A 285 -23.69 8.50 -3.21
CA LYS A 285 -24.12 8.25 -1.83
C LYS A 285 -23.97 6.79 -1.39
N GLN A 286 -23.00 6.07 -1.96
CA GLN A 286 -22.72 4.68 -1.62
C GLN A 286 -21.73 4.58 -0.45
N PHE A 287 -21.80 3.46 0.25
CA PHE A 287 -20.94 3.14 1.39
C PHE A 287 -19.53 2.75 0.94
N VAL A 288 -18.50 3.21 1.65
CA VAL A 288 -17.09 3.06 1.23
C VAL A 288 -16.16 2.38 2.23
N ASP A 289 -16.61 2.02 3.45
CA ASP A 289 -15.69 1.45 4.45
C ASP A 289 -15.00 0.17 3.97
N HIS A 290 -15.68 -0.61 3.13
CA HIS A 290 -15.13 -1.82 2.55
C HIS A 290 -13.84 -1.58 1.76
N LEU A 291 -13.62 -0.37 1.21
CA LEU A 291 -12.41 0.00 0.47
C LEU A 291 -11.19 0.21 1.37
N PHE A 292 -11.38 0.33 2.68
CA PHE A 292 -10.35 0.67 3.64
C PHE A 292 -10.02 -0.50 4.57
N SER A 293 -8.78 -0.55 5.05
CA SER A 293 -8.36 -1.55 6.01
C SER A 293 -8.93 -1.29 7.41
N PRO A 294 -9.03 -2.30 8.28
CA PRO A 294 -9.44 -2.11 9.67
C PRO A 294 -8.69 -0.98 10.41
N ARG A 295 -7.38 -0.81 10.23
CA ARG A 295 -6.62 0.30 10.86
C ARG A 295 -6.96 1.66 10.25
N GLN A 296 -7.23 1.73 8.95
CA GLN A 296 -7.73 2.97 8.34
C GLN A 296 -9.09 3.36 8.94
N LEU A 297 -9.97 2.39 9.17
CA LEU A 297 -11.28 2.63 9.80
C LEU A 297 -11.16 2.98 11.29
N CYS A 298 -10.21 2.39 12.02
CA CYS A 298 -9.88 2.82 13.38
C CYS A 298 -9.41 4.27 13.40
N TRP A 299 -8.51 4.64 12.48
CA TRP A 299 -8.04 6.01 12.32
C TRP A 299 -9.20 6.97 12.03
N LEU A 300 -10.14 6.58 11.16
CA LEU A 300 -11.35 7.35 10.90
C LEU A 300 -12.13 7.60 12.19
N GLY A 301 -12.35 6.56 13.00
CA GLY A 301 -13.02 6.66 14.30
C GLY A 301 -12.32 7.64 15.25
N GLU A 302 -11.00 7.58 15.35
CA GLU A 302 -10.20 8.50 16.17
C GLU A 302 -10.22 9.94 15.64
N SER A 303 -10.20 10.11 14.31
CA SER A 303 -10.24 11.44 13.68
C SER A 303 -11.54 12.18 13.98
N LYS A 304 -12.67 11.45 14.07
CA LYS A 304 -13.99 11.98 14.43
C LYS A 304 -14.08 12.46 15.88
N GLN A 305 -13.20 11.96 16.76
CA GLN A 305 -13.16 12.34 18.17
C GLN A 305 -12.23 13.54 18.44
N ARG A 306 -11.32 13.85 17.50
CA ARG A 306 -10.39 14.98 17.62
C ARG A 306 -11.06 16.29 17.23
N ASP A 307 -10.53 17.41 17.74
CA ASP A 307 -10.90 18.73 17.23
C ASP A 307 -10.58 18.79 15.73
N SER A 308 -11.55 19.20 14.91
CA SER A 308 -11.44 19.25 13.46
C SER A 308 -10.27 20.13 12.97
N LYS A 309 -9.84 21.11 13.77
CA LYS A 309 -8.66 21.95 13.49
C LYS A 309 -7.34 21.18 13.55
N GLN A 310 -7.31 20.04 14.24
CA GLN A 310 -6.11 19.19 14.36
C GLN A 310 -5.98 18.19 13.22
N ASN A 311 -7.07 17.94 12.48
CA ASN A 311 -7.07 16.98 11.39
C ASN A 311 -6.68 17.67 10.07
N LYS A 312 -5.58 17.19 9.47
CA LYS A 312 -5.12 17.65 8.15
C LYS A 312 -5.78 16.82 7.06
N ASN A 313 -6.12 17.46 5.94
CA ASN A 313 -6.50 16.73 4.73
C ASN A 313 -5.30 15.90 4.24
N LEU A 314 -5.49 14.59 4.09
CA LEU A 314 -4.50 13.62 3.65
C LEU A 314 -4.77 13.10 2.24
N ILE A 315 -5.81 13.58 1.55
CA ILE A 315 -6.03 13.29 0.14
C ILE A 315 -4.78 13.68 -0.66
N SER A 316 -4.37 12.80 -1.57
CA SER A 316 -3.15 12.95 -2.39
C SER A 316 -1.82 13.00 -1.61
N THR A 317 -1.84 12.79 -0.29
CA THR A 317 -0.61 12.62 0.49
C THR A 317 -0.11 11.19 0.33
N ASN A 318 1.19 11.01 0.11
CA ASN A 318 1.79 9.68 0.06
C ASN A 318 1.49 8.90 1.36
N ILE A 319 0.93 7.69 1.22
CA ILE A 319 0.45 6.91 2.36
C ILE A 319 1.54 6.61 3.40
N LEU A 320 2.78 6.33 3.00
CA LEU A 320 3.89 6.09 3.94
C LEU A 320 4.17 7.32 4.80
N LYS A 321 4.25 8.50 4.17
CA LYS A 321 4.49 9.77 4.87
C LYS A 321 3.31 10.16 5.78
N ALA A 322 2.09 9.90 5.33
CA ALA A 322 0.89 10.19 6.12
C ALA A 322 0.73 9.24 7.31
N TRP A 323 1.18 7.98 7.17
CA TRP A 323 1.06 6.95 8.21
C TRP A 323 2.15 7.03 9.27
N TYR A 324 3.36 7.42 8.88
CA TYR A 324 4.51 7.58 9.77
C TYR A 324 5.05 9.03 9.66
N PRO A 325 4.33 10.01 10.26
CA PRO A 325 4.64 11.43 10.15
C PRO A 325 5.95 11.84 10.83
#